data_AF-A2CBV5-F1
#
_entry.id   AF-A2CBV5-F1
#
_cell.length_a   1.000
_cell.length_b   1.000
_cell.length_c   1.000
_cell.angle_alpha   90.00
_cell.angle_beta   90.00
_cell.angle_gamma   90.00
#
_symmetry.space_group_name_H-M   'P 1'
#
loop_
_entity.id
_entity.type
_entity.pdbx_description
1 polymer ?
#
loop_
_entity_poly.entity_id
_entity_poly.type
_entity_poly.pdbx_seq_one_letter_code
_entity_poly.pdbx_strand_id
1 'polypeptide(L)'
;MRSSHSLAFQQFEEVLSEIRIQKVNTEEPEVIQLLKSTTSLNRIPVSPFKIEWQAESDWEPNVKSDVTSGSCLLIPIPKTHEKGVILRSMGYAEAEKAVSNYEFLSDGTCLLMTKYGQSIAEERIWFVSKHIRCRSSVLRTSEGSGVLQTSFASEVRRLKS
;
A
#
# COMPACT_ATOMS: atom_id res chain seq x y z
N MET A 1 0.32 -9.49 10.16
CA MET A 1 1.17 -10.56 9.60
C MET A 1 0.99 -10.56 8.09
N ARG A 2 2.09 -10.67 7.35
CA ARG A 2 2.10 -10.82 5.88
C ARG A 2 2.86 -12.08 5.53
N SER A 3 2.30 -12.87 4.64
CA SER A 3 2.94 -14.03 4.03
C SER A 3 3.09 -13.76 2.53
N SER A 4 4.29 -13.97 2.00
CA SER A 4 4.62 -13.70 0.61
C SER A 4 5.30 -14.90 -0.03
N HIS A 5 4.91 -15.21 -1.26
CA HIS A 5 5.47 -16.27 -2.07
C HIS A 5 6.05 -15.67 -3.35
N SER A 6 7.36 -15.78 -3.51
CA SER A 6 8.01 -15.45 -4.77
C SER A 6 8.00 -16.67 -5.68
N LEU A 7 7.26 -16.59 -6.79
CA LEU A 7 7.13 -17.70 -7.74
C LEU A 7 8.41 -17.90 -8.55
N ALA A 8 9.09 -16.81 -8.90
CA ALA A 8 10.34 -16.86 -9.66
C ALA A 8 11.48 -17.52 -8.87
N PHE A 9 11.50 -17.36 -7.54
CA PHE A 9 12.56 -17.85 -6.67
C PHE A 9 12.14 -19.04 -5.79
N GLN A 10 10.88 -19.46 -5.83
CA GLN A 10 10.30 -20.49 -4.96
C GLN A 10 10.55 -20.22 -3.47
N GLN A 11 10.50 -18.95 -3.09
CA GLN A 11 10.78 -18.48 -1.72
C GLN A 11 9.50 -18.09 -0.99
N PHE A 12 9.52 -18.32 0.31
CA PHE A 12 8.48 -17.92 1.25
C PHE A 12 9.06 -16.91 2.24
N GLU A 13 8.33 -15.82 2.47
CA GLU A 13 8.65 -14.80 3.47
C GLU A 13 7.45 -14.61 4.39
N GLU A 14 7.70 -14.61 5.69
CA GLU A 14 6.75 -14.15 6.71
C GLU A 14 7.28 -12.87 7.36
N VAL A 15 6.40 -11.88 7.48
CA VAL A 15 6.73 -10.59 8.09
C VAL A 15 5.67 -10.21 9.11
N LEU A 16 6.11 -9.93 10.32
CA LEU A 16 5.31 -9.32 11.36
C LEU A 16 5.53 -7.82 11.34
N SER A 17 4.45 -7.05 11.45
CA SER A 17 4.55 -5.59 11.41
C SER A 17 3.47 -4.94 12.26
N GLU A 18 3.86 -3.86 12.94
CA GLU A 18 2.93 -2.89 13.48
C GLU A 18 2.69 -1.80 12.43
N ILE A 19 1.42 -1.48 12.18
CA ILE A 19 1.02 -0.47 11.21
C ILE A 19 0.16 0.58 11.92
N ARG A 20 0.54 1.85 11.77
CA ARG A 20 -0.22 3.01 12.23
C ARG A 20 -0.77 3.76 11.02
N ILE A 21 -2.09 3.95 11.00
CA ILE A 21 -2.79 4.69 9.94
C ILE A 21 -3.46 5.90 10.57
N GLN A 22 -3.12 7.09 10.11
CA GLN A 22 -3.61 8.35 10.67
C GLN A 22 -4.13 9.25 9.56
N LYS A 23 -5.30 9.87 9.76
CA LYS A 23 -5.78 10.92 8.86
C LYS A 23 -4.88 12.14 8.99
N VAL A 24 -4.67 12.81 7.87
CA VAL A 24 -3.86 14.03 7.73
C VAL A 24 -4.75 15.12 7.13
N ASN A 25 -4.60 16.37 7.59
CA ASN A 25 -5.36 17.49 7.04
C ASN A 25 -4.87 17.82 5.63
N THR A 26 -5.79 18.17 4.73
CA THR A 26 -5.48 18.64 3.36
C THR A 26 -4.59 19.89 3.33
N GLU A 27 -4.58 20.66 4.41
CA GLU A 27 -3.80 21.89 4.57
C GLU A 27 -2.37 21.65 5.09
N GLU A 28 -2.01 20.40 5.45
CA GLU A 28 -0.66 20.10 5.94
C GLU A 28 0.39 20.36 4.85
N PRO A 29 1.57 20.94 5.20
CA PRO A 29 2.59 21.29 4.22
C PRO A 29 3.03 20.11 3.33
N GLU A 30 3.14 18.90 3.90
CA GLU A 30 3.51 17.69 3.16
C GLU A 30 2.47 17.29 2.10
N VAL A 31 1.18 17.50 2.40
CA VAL A 31 0.07 17.24 1.48
C VAL A 31 0.10 18.22 0.33
N ILE A 32 0.22 19.52 0.65
CA ILE A 32 0.31 20.59 -0.36
C ILE A 32 1.53 20.40 -1.26
N GLN A 33 2.68 20.01 -0.69
CA GLN A 33 3.90 19.78 -1.46
C GLN A 33 3.76 18.59 -2.40
N LEU A 34 3.21 17.46 -1.93
CA LEU A 34 3.00 16.28 -2.77
C LEU A 34 2.03 16.58 -3.92
N LEU A 35 0.94 17.31 -3.64
CA LEU A 35 -0.03 17.77 -4.63
C LEU A 35 0.63 18.68 -5.69
N LYS A 36 1.40 19.69 -5.28
CA LYS A 36 2.10 20.59 -6.23
C LYS A 36 3.12 19.86 -7.09
N SER A 37 3.75 18.83 -6.53
CA SER A 37 4.82 18.07 -7.20
C SER A 37 4.32 17.02 -8.19
N THR A 38 3.01 16.82 -8.25
CA THR A 38 2.33 15.89 -9.15
C THR A 38 1.45 16.71 -10.09
N THR A 39 1.44 16.40 -11.38
CA THR A 39 0.72 17.17 -12.43
C THR A 39 -0.65 17.67 -12.00
N SER A 40 -1.03 18.87 -12.46
CA SER A 40 -2.26 19.61 -12.17
C SER A 40 -3.53 18.74 -12.19
N LEU A 41 -3.84 18.10 -11.07
CA LEU A 41 -5.10 17.41 -10.88
C LEU A 41 -6.12 18.47 -10.49
N ASN A 42 -7.03 18.79 -11.41
CA ASN A 42 -8.13 19.75 -11.22
C ASN A 42 -9.22 19.24 -10.26
N ARG A 43 -8.87 18.35 -9.31
CA ARG A 43 -9.82 17.68 -8.43
C ARG A 43 -9.36 17.77 -6.98
N ILE A 44 -10.34 17.88 -6.10
CA ILE A 44 -10.12 18.10 -4.67
C ILE A 44 -9.67 16.77 -4.04
N PRO A 45 -8.53 16.73 -3.35
CA PRO A 45 -8.11 15.56 -2.59
C PRO A 45 -9.09 15.29 -1.44
N VAL A 46 -9.29 14.02 -1.10
CA VAL A 46 -10.21 13.62 -0.02
C VAL A 46 -9.50 12.72 0.97
N SER A 47 -9.68 13.01 2.26
CA SER A 47 -9.15 12.22 3.38
C SER A 47 -7.69 11.76 3.20
N PRO A 48 -6.70 12.66 3.07
CA PRO A 48 -5.30 12.28 3.11
C PRO A 48 -4.99 11.48 4.38
N PHE A 49 -4.06 10.54 4.29
CA PHE A 49 -3.67 9.74 5.43
C PHE A 49 -2.22 9.28 5.33
N LYS A 50 -1.57 9.18 6.49
CA LYS A 50 -0.22 8.67 6.64
C LYS A 50 -0.29 7.23 7.13
N ILE A 51 0.47 6.35 6.49
CA ILE A 51 0.76 5.01 6.97
C ILE A 51 2.20 4.99 7.47
N GLU A 52 2.39 4.51 8.68
CA GLU A 52 3.69 4.23 9.27
C GLU A 52 3.75 2.75 9.60
N TRP A 53 4.90 2.11 9.39
CA TRP A 53 5.09 0.71 9.72
C TRP A 53 6.44 0.46 10.38
N GLN A 54 6.47 -0.57 11.21
CA GLN A 54 7.66 -1.15 11.80
C GLN A 54 7.56 -2.66 11.62
N ALA A 55 8.53 -3.26 10.95
CA ALA A 55 8.49 -4.65 10.55
C ALA A 55 9.72 -5.41 11.04
N GLU A 56 9.48 -6.64 11.46
CA GLU A 56 10.49 -7.65 11.76
C GLU A 56 10.35 -8.74 10.70
N SER A 57 11.46 -9.10 10.05
CA SER A 57 11.52 -10.16 9.04
C SER A 57 12.42 -11.28 9.53
N ASP A 58 11.95 -12.51 9.38
CA ASP A 58 12.67 -13.73 9.80
C ASP A 58 13.65 -14.24 8.73
N TRP A 59 13.98 -13.40 7.74
CA TRP A 59 14.74 -13.82 6.56
C TRP A 59 16.21 -14.18 6.84
N GLU A 60 16.87 -13.56 7.83
CA GLU A 60 18.26 -13.87 8.17
C GLU A 60 18.44 -14.28 9.65
N PRO A 61 18.64 -15.58 9.95
CA PRO A 61 18.71 -16.07 11.33
C PRO A 61 19.97 -15.65 12.11
N ASN A 62 20.93 -14.96 11.47
CA ASN A 62 22.21 -14.56 12.08
C ASN A 62 22.49 -13.05 12.05
N VAL A 63 21.55 -12.24 11.57
CA VAL A 63 21.61 -10.78 11.69
C VAL A 63 20.56 -10.39 12.71
N LYS A 64 20.90 -9.53 13.69
CA LYS A 64 19.90 -8.96 14.59
C LYS A 64 18.78 -8.45 13.71
N SER A 65 17.58 -9.03 13.82
CA SER A 65 16.39 -8.69 13.05
C SER A 65 16.36 -7.19 12.78
N ASP A 66 16.78 -6.77 11.58
CA ASP A 66 16.87 -5.35 11.27
C ASP A 66 15.45 -4.85 11.18
N VAL A 67 15.05 -4.10 12.21
CA VAL A 67 13.70 -3.54 12.30
C VAL A 67 13.56 -2.52 11.18
N THR A 68 12.89 -2.94 10.11
CA THR A 68 12.65 -2.10 8.95
C THR A 68 11.44 -1.22 9.25
N SER A 69 11.65 0.09 9.24
CA SER A 69 10.57 1.05 9.46
C SER A 69 10.45 1.99 8.28
N GLY A 70 9.24 2.50 8.08
CA GLY A 70 8.98 3.45 7.00
C GLY A 70 7.67 4.19 7.20
N SER A 71 7.50 5.21 6.38
CA SER A 71 6.24 5.96 6.33
C SER A 71 5.90 6.35 4.90
N CYS A 72 4.60 6.51 4.63
CA CYS A 72 4.10 6.94 3.34
C CYS A 72 2.84 7.79 3.57
N LEU A 73 2.80 8.96 2.92
CA LEU A 73 1.62 9.79 2.80
C LEU A 73 0.85 9.37 1.56
N LEU A 74 -0.46 9.12 1.72
CA LEU A 74 -1.36 8.78 0.63
C LEU A 74 -2.45 9.85 0.52
N ILE A 75 -2.66 10.35 -0.71
CA ILE A 75 -3.65 11.38 -1.02
C ILE A 75 -4.62 10.84 -2.08
N PRO A 76 -5.82 10.38 -1.66
CA PRO A 76 -6.89 10.01 -2.59
C PRO A 76 -7.45 11.21 -3.34
N ILE A 77 -7.62 11.05 -4.65
CA ILE A 77 -8.18 12.05 -5.57
C ILE A 77 -9.30 11.35 -6.38
N PRO A 78 -10.58 11.60 -6.05
CA PRO A 78 -11.70 10.87 -6.62
C PRO A 78 -11.99 11.31 -8.06
N LYS A 79 -12.17 10.33 -8.95
CA LYS A 79 -12.69 10.53 -10.32
C LYS A 79 -14.22 10.37 -10.37
N THR A 80 -14.74 9.46 -9.55
CA THR A 80 -16.16 9.15 -9.37
C THR A 80 -16.39 8.81 -7.88
N HIS A 81 -17.58 8.33 -7.53
CA HIS A 81 -17.86 7.86 -6.18
C HIS A 81 -17.02 6.60 -5.84
N GLU A 82 -16.90 5.63 -6.75
CA GLU A 82 -16.14 4.40 -6.48
C GLU A 82 -14.68 4.44 -6.95
N LYS A 83 -14.32 5.30 -7.91
CA LYS A 83 -13.02 5.25 -8.59
C LYS A 83 -12.22 6.54 -8.47
N GLY A 84 -10.89 6.42 -8.50
CA GLY A 84 -10.02 7.58 -8.54
C GLY A 84 -8.55 7.19 -8.62
N VAL A 85 -7.69 8.10 -8.18
CA VAL A 85 -6.26 7.84 -8.04
C VAL A 85 -5.78 8.14 -6.61
N ILE A 86 -4.74 7.46 -6.16
CA ILE A 86 -4.03 7.77 -4.93
C ILE A 86 -2.63 8.24 -5.31
N LEU A 87 -2.29 9.45 -4.90
CA LEU A 87 -0.91 9.92 -4.91
C LEU A 87 -0.20 9.37 -3.69
N ARG A 88 1.04 8.90 -3.88
CA ARG A 88 1.87 8.40 -2.79
C ARG A 88 3.11 9.27 -2.68
N SER A 89 3.51 9.64 -1.46
CA SER A 89 4.88 10.11 -1.22
C SER A 89 5.85 8.98 -1.51
N MET A 90 7.13 9.30 -1.74
CA MET A 90 8.17 8.27 -1.85
C MET A 90 8.09 7.33 -0.63
N GLY A 91 7.95 6.03 -0.91
CA GLY A 91 7.97 4.97 0.10
C GLY A 91 9.33 4.28 0.14
N TYR A 92 9.47 3.25 1.00
CA TYR A 92 10.72 2.51 1.15
C TYR A 92 11.04 1.58 -0.04
N ALA A 93 10.02 1.05 -0.73
CA ALA A 93 10.23 0.01 -1.74
C ALA A 93 10.74 0.54 -3.09
N GLU A 94 10.34 1.74 -3.53
CA GLU A 94 10.58 2.21 -4.89
C GLU A 94 10.96 3.70 -4.93
N ALA A 95 12.02 4.02 -5.69
CA ALA A 95 12.61 5.35 -5.82
C ALA A 95 11.80 6.32 -6.71
N GLU A 96 10.64 5.90 -7.24
CA GLU A 96 9.84 6.68 -8.18
C GLU A 96 8.47 7.07 -7.60
N LYS A 97 8.01 8.27 -7.97
CA LYS A 97 6.65 8.72 -7.66
C LYS A 97 5.64 7.86 -8.41
N ALA A 98 4.92 7.02 -7.69
CA ALA A 98 3.89 6.17 -8.26
C ALA A 98 2.49 6.73 -7.99
N VAL A 99 1.65 6.70 -9.03
CA VAL A 99 0.21 7.00 -8.95
C VAL A 99 -0.54 5.67 -9.03
N SER A 100 -1.35 5.38 -8.02
CA SER A 100 -2.20 4.19 -8.03
C SER A 100 -3.60 4.52 -8.49
N ASN A 101 -4.20 3.69 -9.33
CA ASN A 101 -5.64 3.76 -9.58
C ASN A 101 -6.36 2.95 -8.50
N TYR A 102 -7.46 3.47 -7.97
CA TYR A 102 -8.32 2.73 -7.05
C TYR A 102 -9.74 2.59 -7.60
N GLU A 103 -10.39 1.49 -7.21
CA GLU A 103 -11.80 1.20 -7.50
C GLU A 103 -12.41 0.44 -6.32
N PHE A 104 -13.54 0.93 -5.80
CA PHE A 104 -14.37 0.18 -4.87
C PHE A 104 -15.35 -0.73 -5.63
N LEU A 105 -15.36 -2.00 -5.28
CA LEU A 105 -16.36 -2.96 -5.75
C LEU A 105 -17.66 -2.81 -4.96
N SER A 106 -18.74 -3.41 -5.47
CA SER A 106 -20.07 -3.37 -4.85
C SER A 106 -20.13 -3.98 -3.45
N ASP A 107 -19.18 -4.86 -3.10
CA ASP A 107 -19.05 -5.48 -1.78
C ASP A 107 -18.20 -4.65 -0.80
N GLY A 108 -17.71 -3.48 -1.22
CA GLY A 108 -16.83 -2.61 -0.42
C GLY A 108 -15.34 -2.97 -0.51
N THR A 109 -14.94 -3.97 -1.30
CA THR A 109 -13.53 -4.28 -1.56
C THR A 109 -12.89 -3.15 -2.34
N CYS A 110 -11.74 -2.65 -1.87
CA CYS A 110 -10.91 -1.69 -2.58
C CYS A 110 -9.88 -2.44 -3.44
N LEU A 111 -9.97 -2.25 -4.75
CA LEU A 111 -8.94 -2.61 -5.71
C LEU A 111 -7.96 -1.45 -5.86
N LEU A 112 -6.66 -1.74 -5.79
CA LEU A 112 -5.61 -0.76 -5.93
C LEU A 112 -4.59 -1.29 -6.94
N MET A 113 -4.36 -0.54 -8.01
CA MET A 113 -3.44 -0.92 -9.07
C MET A 113 -2.36 0.15 -9.22
N THR A 114 -1.11 -0.26 -9.12
CA THR A 114 0.05 0.63 -9.25
C THR A 114 1.00 0.06 -10.28
N LYS A 115 1.43 0.90 -11.23
CA LYS A 115 2.44 0.54 -12.22
C LYS A 115 3.78 1.14 -11.80
N TYR A 116 4.81 0.30 -11.77
CA TYR A 116 6.18 0.64 -11.40
C TYR A 116 7.11 0.21 -12.52
N GLY A 117 7.57 1.14 -13.36
CA GLY A 117 8.38 0.80 -14.53
C GLY A 117 7.76 -0.33 -15.37
N GLN A 118 8.42 -1.50 -15.35
CA GLN A 118 8.00 -2.73 -16.03
C GLN A 118 7.27 -3.76 -15.13
N SER A 119 6.69 -3.30 -14.02
CA SER A 119 5.92 -4.14 -13.09
C SER A 119 4.58 -3.52 -12.77
N ILE A 120 3.61 -4.36 -12.44
CA ILE A 120 2.26 -3.96 -12.00
C ILE A 120 1.98 -4.66 -10.68
N ALA A 121 1.67 -3.87 -9.65
CA ALA A 121 1.15 -4.34 -8.38
C ALA A 121 -0.37 -4.17 -8.36
N GLU A 122 -1.08 -5.26 -8.14
CA GLU A 122 -2.52 -5.29 -7.91
C GLU A 122 -2.76 -5.69 -6.46
N GLU A 123 -3.48 -4.86 -5.70
CA GLU A 123 -3.87 -5.14 -4.33
C GLU A 123 -5.40 -5.16 -4.20
N ARG A 124 -5.91 -6.08 -3.42
CA ARG A 124 -7.31 -6.17 -2.99
C ARG A 124 -7.34 -5.98 -1.48
N ILE A 125 -8.07 -5.00 -1.00
CA ILE A 125 -8.14 -4.64 0.42
C ILE A 125 -9.60 -4.64 0.86
N TRP A 126 -9.93 -5.40 1.90
CA TRP A 126 -11.30 -5.49 2.39
C TRP A 126 -11.33 -5.67 3.92
N PHE A 127 -12.47 -5.39 4.51
CA PHE A 127 -12.71 -5.62 5.93
C PHE A 127 -13.53 -6.88 6.11
N VAL A 128 -12.96 -7.89 6.77
CA VAL A 128 -13.69 -9.09 7.20
C VAL A 128 -14.62 -8.75 8.37
N SER A 129 -14.20 -7.81 9.21
CA SER A 129 -15.01 -7.22 10.28
C SER A 129 -14.53 -5.81 10.58
N LYS A 130 -15.21 -5.10 11.50
CA LYS A 130 -14.81 -3.75 11.96
C LYS A 130 -13.34 -3.66 12.41
N HIS A 131 -12.77 -4.77 12.88
CA HIS A 131 -11.43 -4.82 13.47
C HIS A 131 -10.45 -5.71 12.72
N ILE A 132 -10.86 -6.31 11.60
CA ILE A 132 -10.03 -7.22 10.81
C ILE A 132 -10.04 -6.75 9.37
N ARG A 133 -8.88 -6.29 8.89
CA ARG A 133 -8.63 -5.95 7.49
C ARG A 133 -7.78 -7.06 6.87
N CYS A 134 -8.13 -7.45 5.66
CA CYS A 134 -7.35 -8.38 4.86
C CYS A 134 -6.88 -7.67 3.59
N ARG A 135 -5.71 -8.09 3.12
CA ARG A 135 -5.14 -7.60 1.88
C ARG A 135 -4.49 -8.75 1.13
N SER A 136 -4.82 -8.89 -0.14
CA SER A 136 -4.11 -9.78 -1.06
C SER A 136 -3.45 -8.93 -2.13
N SER A 137 -2.24 -9.30 -2.54
CA SER A 137 -1.52 -8.59 -3.60
C SER A 137 -0.86 -9.55 -4.58
N VAL A 138 -0.80 -9.13 -5.84
CA VAL A 138 -0.07 -9.80 -6.90
C VAL A 138 0.86 -8.80 -7.57
N LEU A 139 2.14 -9.14 -7.67
CA LEU A 139 3.12 -8.40 -8.46
C LEU A 139 3.36 -9.17 -9.77
N ARG A 140 3.22 -8.48 -10.90
CA ARG A 140 3.35 -9.06 -12.24
C ARG A 140 4.27 -8.20 -13.10
N THR A 141 4.85 -8.78 -14.15
CA THR A 141 5.55 -8.00 -15.18
C THR A 141 4.56 -7.22 -16.04
N SER A 142 4.95 -6.06 -16.55
CA SER A 142 4.15 -5.21 -17.44
C SER A 142 3.95 -5.80 -18.84
N GLU A 143 4.91 -6.63 -19.29
CA GLU A 143 4.96 -7.21 -20.63
C GLU A 143 4.25 -8.58 -20.75
N GLY A 144 3.69 -9.14 -19.66
CA GLY A 144 3.04 -10.44 -19.72
C GLY A 144 2.24 -10.87 -18.48
N SER A 145 1.73 -12.10 -18.52
CA SER A 145 0.97 -12.75 -17.42
C SER A 145 1.86 -13.32 -16.30
N GLY A 146 3.16 -13.05 -16.33
CA GLY A 146 4.12 -13.61 -15.39
C GLY A 146 3.89 -13.06 -13.98
N VAL A 147 3.41 -13.91 -13.08
CA VAL A 147 3.27 -13.56 -11.66
C VAL A 147 4.63 -13.73 -10.99
N LEU A 148 5.17 -12.62 -10.48
CA LEU A 148 6.47 -12.58 -9.79
C LEU A 148 6.29 -12.97 -8.33
N GLN A 149 5.30 -12.37 -7.67
CA GLN A 149 5.06 -12.54 -6.24
C GLN A 149 3.58 -12.45 -5.93
N THR A 150 3.12 -13.28 -5.00
CA THR A 150 1.79 -13.17 -4.39
C THR A 150 1.93 -12.99 -2.89
N SER A 151 1.12 -12.13 -2.30
CA SER A 151 1.12 -11.92 -0.85
C SER A 151 -0.29 -11.90 -0.29
N PHE A 152 -0.41 -12.31 0.97
CA PHE A 152 -1.60 -12.15 1.77
C PHE A 152 -1.24 -11.55 3.13
N ALA A 153 -2.03 -10.60 3.60
CA ALA A 153 -1.87 -9.98 4.91
C ALA A 153 -3.19 -9.98 5.66
N SER A 154 -3.10 -10.34 6.94
CA SER A 154 -4.16 -10.16 7.94
C SER A 154 -3.71 -9.11 8.96
N GLU A 155 -4.58 -8.12 9.17
CA GLU A 155 -4.28 -6.94 9.97
C GLU A 155 -5.39 -6.74 10.99
N VAL A 156 -5.06 -6.93 12.26
CA VAL A 156 -5.99 -6.84 13.38
C VAL A 156 -5.81 -5.49 14.08
N ARG A 157 -6.91 -4.78 14.30
CA ARG A 157 -6.88 -3.49 15.00
C ARG A 157 -6.48 -3.69 16.46
N ARG A 158 -5.39 -3.04 16.88
CA ARG A 158 -5.04 -2.90 18.30
C ARG A 158 -6.08 -2.04 19.01
N LEU A 159 -6.85 -2.64 19.92
CA LEU A 159 -7.77 -1.93 20.79
C LEU A 159 -6.99 -1.44 22.02
N LYS A 160 -7.25 -0.21 22.45
CA LYS A 160 -6.77 0.24 23.76
C LYS A 160 -7.61 -0.48 24.81
N SER A 161 -6.95 -1.16 25.75
CA SER A 161 -7.54 -1.62 27.00
C SER A 161 -7.83 -0.44 27.91
#